data_AF-A0A7S4WFQ4-F1
#
_entry.id   AF-A0A7S4WFQ4-F1
#
_cell.length_a   1.000
_cell.length_b   1.000
_cell.length_c   1.000
_cell.angle_alpha   90.00
_cell.angle_beta   90.00
_cell.angle_gamma   90.00
#
_symmetry.space_group_name_H-M   'P 1'
#
loop_
_entity.id
_entity.type
_entity.pdbx_description
1 polymer ?
#
loop_
_entity_poly.entity_id
_entity_poly.type
_entity_poly.pdbx_seq_one_letter_code
_entity_poly.pdbx_strand_id
1 'polypeptide(L)'
;MTMGKQFISGTIDTGSFELVVFGASCTSCGVAAHYNPTLSGTFEEGTLTTSQNYGSGETYCYEGFEQVSIGPYPPKRQMFWEVVQAQMPILQQAAFEAIIGVGPAEQPLVQVWREVEYYVKELTSYYEQAMTAPQQAIDAAEDMIKIAIKLGSELPMLHTWSIPQFSICMGARNGADGIVVWNDTAPFDTPELFTRVPVIGSLQSWSANLTVPALTYPGGGGNATSLGCDGGCEALIDSGTSLLAAPTEVVNRIYDAMDRLEDPCDLDKLPDITFQLAGGEFSLPPSAYMATVEGTPKGRVKALLEKHRPR
;
A
#
# COMPACT_ATOMS: atom_id res chain seq x y z
N MET A 1 7.18 16.35 2.27
CA MET A 1 6.69 16.91 3.56
C MET A 1 7.85 17.60 4.28
N THR A 2 7.60 18.34 5.36
CA THR A 2 8.70 18.74 6.26
C THR A 2 8.51 18.16 7.65
N MET A 3 9.62 17.79 8.30
CA MET A 3 9.66 17.22 9.65
C MET A 3 10.75 17.91 10.44
N GLY A 4 10.41 18.67 11.48
CA GLY A 4 11.42 19.40 12.26
C GLY A 4 12.28 20.33 11.39
N LYS A 5 11.67 20.93 10.35
CA LYS A 5 12.32 21.76 9.29
C LYS A 5 13.21 21.01 8.29
N GLN A 6 13.27 19.68 8.34
CA GLN A 6 13.94 18.85 7.35
C GLN A 6 12.96 18.51 6.22
N PHE A 7 13.38 18.62 4.97
CA PHE A 7 12.56 18.19 3.83
C PHE A 7 12.69 16.68 3.68
N ILE A 8 11.57 15.99 3.71
CA ILE A 8 11.50 14.53 3.58
C ILE A 8 10.58 14.19 2.40
N SER A 9 11.12 13.46 1.43
CA SER A 9 10.40 12.93 0.27
C SER A 9 9.66 11.65 0.67
N GLY A 10 8.35 11.58 0.46
CA GLY A 10 7.55 10.43 0.87
C GLY A 10 6.64 9.93 -0.23
N THR A 11 6.42 8.62 -0.25
CA THR A 11 5.43 7.97 -1.10
C THR A 11 4.07 7.97 -0.40
N ILE A 12 3.04 8.48 -1.05
CA ILE A 12 1.66 8.36 -0.57
C ILE A 12 1.20 6.92 -0.82
N ASP A 13 0.80 6.24 0.24
CA ASP A 13 0.52 4.81 0.22
C ASP A 13 -0.89 4.54 0.76
N THR A 14 -1.84 4.23 -0.13
CA THR A 14 -3.20 3.83 0.27
C THR A 14 -3.27 2.41 0.81
N GLY A 15 -2.23 1.58 0.61
CA GLY A 15 -2.11 0.23 1.16
C GLY A 15 -1.62 0.16 2.60
N SER A 16 -1.14 1.27 3.17
CA SER A 16 -0.68 1.36 4.57
C SER A 16 -1.32 2.51 5.34
N PHE A 17 -1.17 2.52 6.66
CA PHE A 17 -1.92 3.41 7.54
C PHE A 17 -1.06 4.45 8.27
N GLU A 18 0.22 4.14 8.46
CA GLU A 18 1.10 4.87 9.37
C GLU A 18 2.08 5.75 8.61
N LEU A 19 2.57 6.78 9.29
CA LEU A 19 3.69 7.57 8.81
C LEU A 19 4.99 6.87 9.24
N VAL A 20 5.77 6.42 8.26
CA VAL A 20 7.04 5.72 8.48
C VAL A 20 8.16 6.47 7.79
N VAL A 21 9.25 6.76 8.50
CA VAL A 21 10.30 7.68 8.05
C VAL A 21 11.67 7.05 8.26
N PHE A 22 12.52 7.07 7.24
CA PHE A 22 13.83 6.43 7.32
C PHE A 22 14.83 7.34 8.03
N GLY A 23 15.24 6.94 9.24
CA GLY A 23 16.19 7.67 10.06
C GLY A 23 17.60 7.62 9.49
N ALA A 24 18.36 8.71 9.65
CA ALA A 24 19.74 8.85 9.21
C ALA A 24 20.71 7.88 9.93
N SER A 25 20.27 7.33 11.07
CA SER A 25 20.99 6.28 11.80
C SER A 25 20.82 4.89 11.16
N CYS A 26 19.85 4.69 10.26
CA CYS A 26 19.57 3.40 9.64
C CYS A 26 20.60 3.03 8.58
N THR A 27 21.60 2.24 8.97
CA THR A 27 22.66 1.81 8.06
C THR A 27 22.20 0.85 6.97
N SER A 28 21.07 0.15 7.15
CA SER A 28 20.52 -0.77 6.14
C SER A 28 19.47 -0.15 5.21
N CYS A 29 19.11 1.12 5.42
CA CYS A 29 18.11 1.83 4.63
C CYS A 29 18.69 2.48 3.36
N GLY A 30 20.01 2.39 3.14
CA GLY A 30 20.65 2.89 1.93
C GLY A 30 20.49 4.40 1.76
N VAL A 31 20.08 4.84 0.56
CA VAL A 31 19.94 6.27 0.23
C VAL A 31 18.68 6.91 0.82
N ALA A 32 17.74 6.12 1.35
CA ALA A 32 16.52 6.61 1.96
C ALA A 32 16.73 7.24 3.36
N ALA A 33 17.85 6.92 4.02
CA ALA A 33 18.17 7.29 5.41
C ALA A 33 18.51 8.78 5.56
N HIS A 34 17.51 9.66 5.59
CA HIS A 34 17.74 11.12 5.57
C HIS A 34 17.29 11.84 6.85
N TYR A 35 16.20 11.43 7.49
CA TYR A 35 15.68 12.15 8.65
C TYR A 35 16.63 12.06 9.85
N ASN A 36 17.09 13.19 10.38
CA ASN A 36 17.97 13.20 11.54
C ASN A 36 17.30 13.89 12.74
N PRO A 37 16.83 13.15 13.76
CA PRO A 37 16.15 13.73 14.91
C PRO A 37 17.03 14.71 15.70
N THR A 38 18.36 14.53 15.68
CA THR A 38 19.31 15.39 16.43
C THR A 38 19.40 16.82 15.88
N LEU A 39 18.95 17.04 14.63
CA LEU A 39 18.89 18.36 14.01
C LEU A 39 17.60 19.12 14.35
N SER A 40 16.63 18.44 14.95
CA SER A 40 15.34 19.01 15.30
C SER A 40 15.29 19.45 16.75
N GLY A 41 14.78 20.67 16.98
CA GLY A 41 14.47 21.15 18.33
C GLY A 41 13.06 20.78 18.81
N THR A 42 12.28 20.07 17.99
CA THR A 42 10.87 19.72 18.25
C THR A 42 10.61 18.21 18.23
N PHE A 43 11.66 17.41 18.05
CA PHE A 43 11.57 15.95 18.16
C PHE A 43 11.32 15.52 19.61
N GLU A 44 10.38 14.60 19.79
CA GLU A 44 10.14 13.92 21.07
C GLU A 44 10.31 12.41 20.85
N GLU A 45 11.16 11.79 21.67
CA GLU A 45 11.38 10.35 21.63
C GLU A 45 10.21 9.61 22.28
N GLY A 46 9.69 8.59 21.61
CA GLY A 46 8.67 7.69 22.12
C GLY A 46 9.24 6.58 23.01
N THR A 47 8.40 5.60 23.33
CA THR A 47 8.80 4.41 24.10
C THR A 47 8.44 3.12 23.41
N LEU A 48 7.70 3.17 22.29
CA LEU A 48 7.29 2.00 21.56
C LEU A 48 8.32 1.64 20.50
N THR A 49 8.37 0.34 20.21
CA THR A 49 9.09 -0.23 19.08
C THR A 49 8.16 -1.15 18.33
N THR A 50 8.31 -1.26 17.02
CA THR A 50 7.50 -2.17 16.21
C THR A 50 8.29 -2.65 14.99
N SER A 51 7.79 -3.72 14.37
CA SER A 51 8.21 -4.13 13.04
C SER A 51 7.08 -3.88 12.05
N GLN A 52 7.36 -3.16 10.97
CA GLN A 52 6.40 -2.92 9.88
C GLN A 52 6.70 -3.83 8.70
N ASN A 53 5.68 -4.49 8.18
CA ASN A 53 5.79 -5.48 7.11
C ASN A 53 5.13 -4.97 5.84
N TYR A 54 5.89 -4.92 4.76
CA TYR A 54 5.43 -4.54 3.43
C TYR A 54 5.69 -5.68 2.44
N GLY A 55 5.02 -5.64 1.28
CA GLY A 55 5.31 -6.59 0.20
C GLY A 55 6.77 -6.54 -0.31
N SER A 56 7.46 -5.43 -0.06
CA SER A 56 8.86 -5.20 -0.46
C SER A 56 9.88 -5.53 0.63
N GLY A 57 9.45 -5.89 1.83
CA GLY A 57 10.32 -6.25 2.96
C GLY A 57 9.82 -5.73 4.31
N GLU A 58 10.65 -5.90 5.32
CA GLU A 58 10.34 -5.52 6.71
C GLU A 58 11.22 -4.37 7.21
N THR A 59 10.70 -3.60 8.15
CA THR A 59 11.43 -2.54 8.86
C THR A 59 11.28 -2.72 10.36
N TYR A 60 12.28 -2.27 11.10
CA TYR A 60 12.27 -2.16 12.55
C TYR A 60 12.34 -0.69 12.93
N CYS A 61 11.40 -0.28 13.78
CA CYS A 61 11.11 1.13 14.01
C CYS A 61 11.02 1.46 15.50
N TYR A 62 11.42 2.70 15.83
CA TYR A 62 11.11 3.36 17.09
C TYR A 62 10.00 4.37 16.89
N GLU A 63 9.18 4.56 17.92
CA GLU A 63 8.20 5.64 17.96
C GLU A 63 8.89 6.99 18.14
N GLY A 64 8.48 7.96 17.33
CA GLY A 64 8.89 9.36 17.48
C GLY A 64 7.71 10.30 17.28
N PHE A 65 7.85 11.52 17.79
CA PHE A 65 6.94 12.62 17.52
C PHE A 65 7.70 13.79 16.95
N GLU A 66 7.11 14.45 15.96
CA GLU A 66 7.71 15.61 15.33
C GLU A 66 6.64 16.60 14.87
N GLN A 67 7.03 17.85 14.69
CA GLN A 67 6.29 18.85 13.95
C GLN A 67 6.39 18.55 12.45
N VAL A 68 5.32 17.95 11.92
CA VAL A 68 5.23 17.55 10.52
C VAL A 68 4.34 18.52 9.76
N SER A 69 4.72 18.94 8.55
CA SER A 69 3.83 19.64 7.62
C SER A 69 3.68 18.89 6.31
N ILE A 70 2.46 18.84 5.79
CA ILE A 70 2.12 18.14 4.56
C ILE A 70 1.28 19.03 3.63
N GLY A 71 1.68 19.12 2.37
CA GLY A 71 1.00 19.94 1.37
C GLY A 71 0.75 21.39 1.86
N PRO A 72 -0.50 21.88 1.84
CA PRO A 72 -0.83 23.24 2.27
C PRO A 72 -0.97 23.38 3.80
N TYR A 73 -0.89 22.29 4.57
CA TYR A 73 -1.20 22.32 5.99
C TYR A 73 0.02 22.72 6.84
N PRO A 74 -0.18 23.54 7.89
CA PRO A 74 0.89 23.96 8.77
C PRO A 74 1.41 22.79 9.62
N PRO A 75 2.62 22.95 10.22
CA PRO A 75 3.17 21.95 11.10
C PRO A 75 2.24 21.60 12.28
N LYS A 76 2.06 20.31 12.55
CA LYS A 76 1.41 19.77 13.76
C LYS A 76 2.26 18.66 14.35
N ARG A 77 2.17 18.47 15.68
CA ARG A 77 2.75 17.33 16.38
C ARG A 77 2.07 16.05 15.86
N GLN A 78 2.86 15.18 15.25
CA GLN A 78 2.42 13.91 14.67
C GLN A 78 3.34 12.80 15.13
N MET A 79 2.73 11.69 15.54
CA MET A 79 3.43 10.43 15.79
C MET A 79 3.87 9.81 14.45
N PHE A 80 5.07 9.27 14.41
CA PHE A 80 5.59 8.51 13.27
C PHE A 80 6.51 7.39 13.74
N TRP A 81 6.75 6.43 12.86
CA TRP A 81 7.72 5.36 13.07
C TRP A 81 9.04 5.73 12.41
N GLU A 82 10.08 5.98 13.22
CA GLU A 82 11.46 6.16 12.72
C GLU A 82 12.09 4.80 12.47
N VAL A 83 12.41 4.50 11.21
CA VAL A 83 13.10 3.27 10.84
C VAL A 83 14.57 3.38 11.22
N VAL A 84 15.04 2.40 11.98
CA VAL A 84 16.46 2.25 12.37
C VAL A 84 17.15 1.06 11.72
N GLN A 85 16.36 0.12 11.19
CA GLN A 85 16.84 -1.03 10.44
C GLN A 85 15.77 -1.46 9.44
N ALA A 86 16.18 -1.70 8.20
CA ALA A 86 15.34 -2.26 7.15
C ALA A 86 15.94 -3.51 6.51
N GLN A 87 15.09 -4.44 6.10
CA GLN A 87 15.37 -5.54 5.18
C GLN A 87 14.46 -5.39 3.96
N MET A 88 14.70 -4.34 3.18
CA MET A 88 13.89 -3.96 2.02
C MET A 88 14.81 -3.76 0.81
N PRO A 89 14.95 -4.76 -0.09
CA PRO A 89 15.86 -4.66 -1.23
C PRO A 89 15.61 -3.45 -2.13
N ILE A 90 14.36 -2.96 -2.17
CA ILE A 90 13.96 -1.79 -2.97
C ILE A 90 14.68 -0.50 -2.53
N LEU A 91 15.07 -0.37 -1.26
CA LEU A 91 15.73 0.84 -0.73
C LEU A 91 17.14 1.09 -1.30
N GLN A 92 17.72 0.09 -1.98
CA GLN A 92 18.99 0.30 -2.69
C GLN A 92 18.86 1.16 -3.95
N GLN A 93 17.64 1.28 -4.49
CA GLN A 93 17.36 1.96 -5.77
C GLN A 93 16.24 3.01 -5.65
N ALA A 94 15.44 2.96 -4.59
CA ALA A 94 14.34 3.87 -4.38
C ALA A 94 14.80 5.25 -3.84
N ALA A 95 14.10 6.30 -4.26
CA ALA A 95 14.36 7.69 -3.90
C ALA A 95 13.37 8.24 -2.85
N PHE A 96 12.56 7.39 -2.22
CA PHE A 96 11.66 7.82 -1.15
C PHE A 96 12.33 7.65 0.22
N GLU A 97 12.09 8.61 1.10
CA GLU A 97 12.66 8.75 2.44
C GLU A 97 11.57 8.54 3.52
N ALA A 98 10.33 8.34 3.09
CA ALA A 98 9.19 8.00 3.95
C ALA A 98 8.10 7.24 3.19
N ILE A 99 7.32 6.48 3.94
CA ILE A 99 6.03 5.91 3.53
C ILE A 99 4.95 6.69 4.29
N ILE A 100 4.03 7.29 3.55
CA ILE A 100 2.95 8.13 4.09
C ILE A 100 1.66 7.34 3.91
N GLY A 101 1.31 6.54 4.92
CA GLY A 101 0.08 5.77 4.96
C GLY A 101 -1.16 6.66 4.94
N VAL A 102 -2.06 6.40 3.99
CA VAL A 102 -3.36 7.07 3.83
C VAL A 102 -4.51 6.06 3.70
N GLY A 103 -4.30 4.84 4.22
CA GLY A 103 -5.35 3.88 4.51
C GLY A 103 -6.40 4.44 5.49
N PRO A 104 -7.56 3.77 5.65
CA PRO A 104 -8.58 4.24 6.59
C PRO A 104 -8.03 4.46 8.01
N ALA A 105 -8.27 5.64 8.56
CA ALA A 105 -7.54 6.15 9.72
C ALA A 105 -7.79 5.32 11.00
N GLU A 106 -8.95 4.69 11.13
CA GLU A 106 -9.29 3.90 12.31
C GLU A 106 -8.55 2.54 12.37
N GLN A 107 -7.92 2.11 11.27
CA GLN A 107 -7.40 0.75 11.17
C GLN A 107 -6.28 0.37 12.13
N PRO A 108 -5.24 1.19 12.33
CA PRO A 108 -4.18 0.85 13.28
C PRO A 108 -4.75 0.51 14.65
N LEU A 109 -5.74 1.29 15.11
CA LEU A 109 -6.38 1.07 16.39
C LEU A 109 -7.20 -0.23 16.41
N VAL A 110 -7.98 -0.49 15.36
CA VAL A 110 -8.78 -1.74 15.27
C VAL A 110 -7.89 -2.98 15.21
N GLN A 111 -6.78 -2.94 14.48
CA GLN A 111 -5.83 -4.05 14.38
C GLN A 111 -5.21 -4.37 15.74
N VAL A 112 -4.71 -3.36 16.45
CA VAL A 112 -4.09 -3.57 17.76
C VAL A 112 -5.09 -4.10 18.79
N TRP A 113 -6.35 -3.64 18.78
CA TRP A 113 -7.37 -4.19 19.67
C TRP A 113 -7.78 -5.63 19.33
N ARG A 114 -7.72 -6.03 18.05
CA ARG A 114 -7.92 -7.45 17.66
C ARG A 114 -6.79 -8.33 18.16
N GLU A 115 -5.56 -7.83 18.16
CA GLU A 115 -4.43 -8.55 18.77
C GLU A 115 -4.61 -8.67 20.29
N VAL A 116 -5.00 -7.60 20.98
CA VAL A 116 -5.37 -7.67 22.40
C VAL A 116 -6.44 -8.73 22.65
N GLU A 117 -7.49 -8.77 21.82
CA GLU A 117 -8.55 -9.78 21.94
C GLU A 117 -7.99 -11.20 21.81
N TYR A 118 -7.04 -11.43 20.89
CA TYR A 118 -6.36 -12.72 20.74
C TYR A 118 -5.59 -13.13 22.01
N TYR A 119 -4.72 -12.26 22.53
CA TYR A 119 -3.93 -12.54 23.73
C TYR A 119 -4.81 -12.74 24.98
N VAL A 120 -5.87 -11.94 25.13
CA VAL A 120 -6.81 -12.09 26.26
C VAL A 120 -7.60 -13.40 26.15
N LYS A 121 -7.99 -13.82 24.94
CA LYS A 121 -8.63 -15.12 24.71
C LYS A 121 -7.69 -16.28 25.06
N GLU A 122 -6.43 -16.20 24.66
CA GLU A 122 -5.42 -17.19 25.01
C GLU A 122 -5.29 -17.32 26.53
N LEU A 123 -5.14 -16.20 27.25
CA LEU A 123 -5.10 -16.19 28.71
C LEU A 123 -6.35 -16.78 29.35
N THR A 124 -7.53 -16.42 28.84
CA THR A 124 -8.81 -16.93 29.34
C THR A 124 -8.88 -18.46 29.22
N SER A 125 -8.36 -19.01 28.12
CA SER A 125 -8.38 -20.45 27.85
C SER A 125 -7.61 -21.28 28.89
N TYR A 126 -6.53 -20.76 29.49
CA TYR A 126 -5.83 -21.43 30.59
C TYR A 126 -6.74 -21.60 31.81
N TYR A 127 -7.43 -20.53 32.21
CA TYR A 127 -8.27 -20.55 33.41
C TYR A 127 -9.55 -21.36 33.21
N GLU A 128 -10.12 -21.38 32.00
CA GLU A 128 -11.23 -22.27 31.65
C GLU A 128 -10.87 -23.76 31.78
N GLN A 129 -9.60 -24.09 31.54
CA GLN A 129 -9.05 -25.45 31.70
C GLN A 129 -8.55 -25.72 33.14
N ALA A 130 -8.86 -24.82 34.09
CA ALA A 130 -8.35 -24.87 35.46
C ALA A 130 -6.81 -24.91 35.56
N MET A 131 -6.12 -24.36 34.55
CA MET A 131 -4.67 -24.18 34.52
C MET A 131 -4.29 -22.75 34.93
N THR A 132 -3.04 -22.57 35.36
CA THR A 132 -2.47 -21.23 35.56
C THR A 132 -1.81 -20.78 34.26
N ALA A 133 -2.11 -19.57 33.80
CA ALA A 133 -1.45 -19.00 32.64
C ALA A 133 0.06 -18.78 32.92
N PRO A 134 0.96 -19.08 31.96
CA PRO A 134 2.37 -18.74 32.07
C PRO A 134 2.56 -17.23 32.25
N GLN A 135 3.50 -16.81 33.10
CA GLN A 135 3.78 -15.38 33.34
C GLN A 135 4.09 -14.63 32.03
N GLN A 136 4.84 -15.26 31.12
CA GLN A 136 5.16 -14.68 29.81
C GLN A 136 3.91 -14.35 28.98
N ALA A 137 2.85 -15.16 29.06
CA ALA A 137 1.60 -14.87 28.35
C ALA A 137 0.84 -13.71 29.01
N ILE A 138 0.92 -13.59 30.33
CA ILE A 138 0.34 -12.46 31.09
C ILE A 138 1.05 -11.18 30.71
N ASP A 139 2.39 -11.18 30.73
CA ASP A 139 3.23 -10.04 30.39
C ASP A 139 2.96 -9.59 28.93
N ALA A 140 2.88 -10.54 27.99
CA ALA A 140 2.56 -10.24 26.59
C ALA A 140 1.19 -9.58 26.42
N ALA A 141 0.16 -10.07 27.11
CA ALA A 141 -1.16 -9.45 27.05
C ALA A 141 -1.17 -8.05 27.70
N GLU A 142 -0.48 -7.87 28.81
CA GLU A 142 -0.35 -6.57 29.48
C GLU A 142 0.35 -5.55 28.58
N ASP A 143 1.44 -5.95 27.92
CA ASP A 143 2.17 -5.11 26.98
C ASP A 143 1.31 -4.72 25.78
N MET A 144 0.57 -5.67 25.20
CA MET A 144 -0.35 -5.37 24.09
C MET A 144 -1.47 -4.41 24.50
N ILE A 145 -2.03 -4.55 25.71
CA ILE A 145 -3.04 -3.61 26.22
C ILE A 145 -2.44 -2.20 26.39
N LYS A 146 -1.22 -2.09 26.93
CA LYS A 146 -0.53 -0.79 27.06
C LYS A 146 -0.29 -0.15 25.69
N ILE A 147 0.14 -0.93 24.70
CA ILE A 147 0.32 -0.47 23.32
C ILE A 147 -1.01 0.02 22.74
N ALA A 148 -2.09 -0.74 22.90
CA ALA A 148 -3.43 -0.37 22.41
C ALA A 148 -3.94 0.95 23.01
N ILE A 149 -3.77 1.13 24.32
CA ILE A 149 -4.14 2.35 25.01
C ILE A 149 -3.33 3.54 24.50
N LYS A 150 -2.01 3.35 24.35
CA LYS A 150 -1.11 4.42 23.90
C LYS A 150 -1.42 4.83 22.46
N LEU A 151 -1.51 3.88 21.53
CA LEU A 151 -1.87 4.16 20.14
C LEU A 151 -3.27 4.75 20.02
N GLY A 152 -4.22 4.36 20.88
CA GLY A 152 -5.56 4.96 20.92
C GLY A 152 -5.59 6.44 21.32
N SER A 153 -4.52 6.96 21.94
CA SER A 153 -4.38 8.39 22.24
C SER A 153 -3.69 9.19 21.13
N GLU A 154 -3.08 8.53 20.15
CA GLU A 154 -2.38 9.18 19.05
C GLU A 154 -3.24 9.18 17.79
N LEU A 155 -3.25 10.31 17.10
CA LEU A 155 -4.06 10.45 15.88
C LEU A 155 -3.25 10.01 14.65
N PRO A 156 -3.83 9.16 13.79
CA PRO A 156 -3.33 8.93 12.44
C PRO A 156 -3.25 10.24 11.66
N MET A 157 -2.38 10.28 10.65
CA MET A 157 -2.10 11.49 9.87
C MET A 157 -3.39 12.17 9.36
N LEU A 158 -4.28 11.44 8.69
CA LEU A 158 -5.52 12.00 8.15
C LEU A 158 -6.38 12.68 9.23
N HIS A 159 -6.43 12.14 10.46
CA HIS A 159 -7.14 12.76 11.58
C HIS A 159 -6.42 14.00 12.13
N THR A 160 -5.09 13.95 12.26
CA THR A 160 -4.29 15.10 12.74
C THR A 160 -4.54 16.37 11.93
N TRP A 161 -4.72 16.26 10.61
CA TRP A 161 -5.01 17.40 9.74
C TRP A 161 -6.49 17.55 9.36
N SER A 162 -7.39 16.75 9.94
CA SER A 162 -8.82 16.80 9.64
C SER A 162 -9.10 16.66 8.14
N ILE A 163 -8.49 15.63 7.54
CA ILE A 163 -8.61 15.29 6.13
C ILE A 163 -9.55 14.08 5.99
N PRO A 164 -10.87 14.29 5.78
CA PRO A 164 -11.81 13.19 5.63
C PRO A 164 -11.76 12.51 4.26
N GLN A 165 -11.18 13.18 3.26
CA GLN A 165 -11.13 12.69 1.89
C GLN A 165 -9.96 13.31 1.12
N PHE A 166 -9.45 12.58 0.15
CA PHE A 166 -8.38 13.01 -0.73
C PHE A 166 -8.49 12.29 -2.07
N SER A 167 -7.80 12.85 -3.08
CA SER A 167 -7.65 12.23 -4.38
C SER A 167 -6.17 12.15 -4.77
N ILE A 168 -5.82 11.09 -5.50
CA ILE A 168 -4.49 10.90 -6.07
C ILE A 168 -4.64 10.85 -7.59
N CYS A 169 -3.93 11.74 -8.28
CA CYS A 169 -3.82 11.74 -9.73
C CYS A 169 -2.37 11.46 -10.11
N MET A 170 -2.13 10.43 -10.91
CA MET A 170 -0.80 10.05 -11.39
C MET A 170 -0.65 10.40 -12.87
N GLY A 171 0.43 11.09 -13.23
CA GLY A 171 0.74 11.40 -14.63
C GLY A 171 1.11 10.15 -15.41
N ALA A 172 0.55 9.98 -16.62
CA ALA A 172 0.74 8.78 -17.44
C ALA A 172 2.15 8.65 -18.09
N ARG A 173 2.94 9.72 -18.13
CA ARG A 173 4.28 9.70 -18.75
C ARG A 173 5.33 9.40 -17.71
N ASN A 174 6.40 8.70 -18.12
CA ASN A 174 7.55 8.50 -17.26
C ASN A 174 8.12 9.86 -16.79
N GLY A 175 8.32 10.00 -15.49
CA GLY A 175 8.79 11.24 -14.86
C GLY A 175 7.76 12.38 -14.80
N ALA A 176 6.49 12.14 -15.16
CA ALA A 176 5.44 13.13 -14.96
C ALA A 176 5.10 13.28 -13.48
N ASP A 177 4.79 14.51 -13.09
CA ASP A 177 4.34 14.79 -11.73
C ASP A 177 2.98 14.13 -11.45
N GLY A 178 2.82 13.65 -10.23
CA GLY A 178 1.52 13.30 -9.64
C GLY A 178 0.98 14.46 -8.79
N ILE A 179 -0.33 14.48 -8.56
CA ILE A 179 -1.01 15.47 -7.73
C ILE A 179 -1.80 14.74 -6.65
N VAL A 180 -1.64 15.19 -5.40
CA VAL A 180 -2.48 14.79 -4.28
C VAL A 180 -3.36 15.97 -3.92
N VAL A 181 -4.67 15.77 -3.97
CA VAL A 181 -5.67 16.78 -3.61
C VAL A 181 -6.21 16.43 -2.24
N TRP A 182 -5.77 17.15 -1.22
CA TRP A 182 -6.30 17.01 0.14
C TRP A 182 -7.65 17.73 0.26
N ASN A 183 -8.59 17.15 1.00
CA ASN A 183 -9.96 17.66 1.14
C ASN A 183 -10.67 17.85 -0.20
N ASP A 184 -10.50 16.89 -1.13
CA ASP A 184 -11.08 16.98 -2.46
C ASP A 184 -12.61 16.92 -2.44
N THR A 185 -13.29 18.01 -2.82
CA THR A 185 -14.76 18.07 -2.88
C THR A 185 -15.35 17.71 -4.23
N ALA A 186 -14.53 17.55 -5.28
CA ALA A 186 -14.99 17.30 -6.64
C ALA A 186 -15.96 16.10 -6.77
N PRO A 187 -15.78 14.97 -6.06
CA PRO A 187 -16.74 13.86 -6.11
C PRO A 187 -18.16 14.20 -5.63
N PHE A 188 -18.32 15.27 -4.85
CA PHE A 188 -19.61 15.73 -4.32
C PHE A 188 -20.18 16.89 -5.15
N ASP A 189 -19.30 17.75 -5.66
CA ASP A 189 -19.69 18.93 -6.45
C ASP A 189 -20.10 18.54 -7.88
N THR A 190 -19.47 17.51 -8.46
CA THR A 190 -19.73 17.01 -9.82
C THR A 190 -19.83 15.47 -9.84
N PRO A 191 -20.82 14.88 -9.15
CA PRO A 191 -20.89 13.42 -8.94
C PRO A 191 -21.04 12.62 -10.24
N GLU A 192 -21.54 13.23 -11.32
CA GLU A 192 -21.66 12.62 -12.65
C GLU A 192 -20.32 12.27 -13.31
N LEU A 193 -19.21 12.86 -12.84
CA LEU A 193 -17.86 12.55 -13.33
C LEU A 193 -17.22 11.38 -12.58
N PHE A 194 -17.88 10.85 -11.54
CA PHE A 194 -17.30 9.85 -10.65
C PHE A 194 -18.17 8.61 -10.53
N THR A 195 -17.53 7.45 -10.55
CA THR A 195 -18.15 6.18 -10.17
C THR A 195 -17.89 5.93 -8.68
N ARG A 196 -18.95 5.85 -7.87
CA ARG A 196 -18.82 5.51 -6.46
C ARG A 196 -18.66 4.00 -6.28
N VAL A 197 -17.51 3.59 -5.79
CA VAL A 197 -17.20 2.19 -5.43
C VAL A 197 -17.28 2.04 -3.90
N PRO A 198 -18.20 1.22 -3.36
CA PRO A 198 -18.24 0.98 -1.92
C PRO A 198 -17.00 0.23 -1.46
N VAL A 199 -16.43 0.68 -0.33
CA VAL A 199 -15.40 -0.07 0.37
C VAL A 199 -16.02 -1.32 0.98
N ILE A 200 -15.40 -2.47 0.76
CA ILE A 200 -15.82 -3.78 1.27
C ILE A 200 -14.72 -4.42 2.12
N GLY A 201 -14.99 -5.61 2.64
CA GLY A 201 -13.99 -6.45 3.31
C GLY A 201 -13.91 -6.23 4.81
N SER A 202 -13.45 -7.27 5.51
CA SER A 202 -13.21 -7.24 6.97
C SER A 202 -11.83 -6.68 7.33
N LEU A 203 -10.97 -6.56 6.31
CA LEU A 203 -9.62 -5.98 6.34
C LEU A 203 -9.64 -4.46 6.33
N GLN A 204 -10.80 -3.86 6.03
CA GLN A 204 -11.12 -2.50 6.47
C GLN A 204 -10.11 -1.47 5.89
N SER A 205 -9.54 -1.84 4.73
CA SER A 205 -8.62 -1.10 3.87
C SER A 205 -9.41 -0.47 2.71
N TRP A 206 -8.76 0.18 1.74
CA TRP A 206 -9.41 0.64 0.51
C TRP A 206 -9.71 -0.52 -0.47
N SER A 207 -10.51 -1.48 0.00
CA SER A 207 -10.85 -2.70 -0.71
C SER A 207 -12.18 -2.54 -1.46
N ALA A 208 -12.25 -3.05 -2.68
CA ALA A 208 -13.44 -3.03 -3.53
C ALA A 208 -13.81 -4.44 -3.99
N ASN A 209 -15.10 -4.66 -4.26
CA ASN A 209 -15.56 -5.91 -4.87
C ASN A 209 -15.29 -5.85 -6.36
N LEU A 210 -14.35 -6.65 -6.84
CA LEU A 210 -14.03 -6.82 -8.25
C LEU A 210 -14.71 -8.08 -8.77
N THR A 211 -15.49 -7.96 -9.85
CA THR A 211 -16.17 -9.09 -10.47
C THR A 211 -15.88 -9.17 -11.96
N VAL A 212 -16.02 -10.38 -12.50
CA VAL A 212 -15.96 -10.68 -13.95
C VAL A 212 -14.70 -10.14 -14.66
N PRO A 213 -13.47 -10.32 -14.12
CA PRO A 213 -12.26 -9.97 -14.85
C PRO A 213 -12.13 -10.84 -16.11
N ALA A 214 -11.85 -10.21 -17.24
CA ALA A 214 -11.73 -10.89 -18.51
C ALA A 214 -10.71 -10.21 -19.44
N LEU A 215 -10.21 -10.98 -20.42
CA LEU A 215 -9.45 -10.48 -21.55
C LEU A 215 -10.38 -10.29 -22.75
N THR A 216 -10.46 -9.07 -23.27
CA THR A 216 -11.36 -8.70 -24.37
C THR A 216 -10.54 -8.26 -25.58
N TYR A 217 -10.58 -9.03 -26.66
CA TYR A 217 -9.72 -8.81 -27.84
C TYR A 217 -10.31 -7.82 -28.86
N PRO A 218 -9.47 -6.95 -29.47
CA PRO A 218 -9.91 -6.06 -30.53
C PRO A 218 -10.40 -6.84 -31.75
N GLY A 219 -11.56 -6.45 -32.31
CA GLY A 219 -12.17 -7.06 -33.49
C GLY A 219 -12.81 -8.45 -33.30
N GLY A 220 -12.70 -9.04 -32.11
CA GLY A 220 -13.12 -10.40 -31.81
C GLY A 220 -14.58 -10.59 -31.41
N GLY A 221 -15.54 -9.88 -32.01
CA GLY A 221 -16.98 -10.19 -31.90
C GLY A 221 -17.56 -10.50 -30.49
N GLY A 222 -16.97 -9.97 -29.41
CA GLY A 222 -17.40 -10.23 -28.03
C GLY A 222 -16.84 -11.48 -27.34
N ASN A 223 -15.83 -12.17 -27.88
CA ASN A 223 -15.19 -13.30 -27.19
C ASN A 223 -14.29 -12.80 -26.04
N ALA A 224 -14.87 -12.64 -24.86
CA ALA A 224 -14.17 -12.38 -23.62
C ALA A 224 -13.65 -13.70 -23.01
N THR A 225 -12.39 -13.74 -22.58
CA THR A 225 -11.82 -14.87 -21.84
C THR A 225 -11.85 -14.57 -20.35
N SER A 226 -12.69 -15.26 -19.58
CA SER A 226 -12.75 -15.06 -18.11
C SER A 226 -11.41 -15.42 -17.46
N LEU A 227 -10.95 -14.52 -16.61
CA LEU A 227 -9.76 -14.68 -15.77
C LEU A 227 -10.09 -15.35 -14.42
N GLY A 228 -11.35 -15.75 -14.20
CA GLY A 228 -11.85 -16.28 -12.93
C GLY A 228 -12.57 -15.18 -12.14
N CYS A 229 -12.70 -15.34 -10.82
CA CYS A 229 -13.31 -14.32 -9.97
C CYS A 229 -14.78 -13.98 -10.32
N ASP A 230 -15.51 -14.90 -10.96
CA ASP A 230 -16.88 -14.66 -11.42
C ASP A 230 -17.85 -14.47 -10.24
N GLY A 231 -17.54 -15.05 -9.08
CA GLY A 231 -18.26 -14.86 -7.80
C GLY A 231 -17.85 -13.61 -7.01
N GLY A 232 -16.90 -12.83 -7.54
CA GLY A 232 -16.31 -11.66 -6.90
C GLY A 232 -15.06 -11.97 -6.08
N CYS A 233 -14.14 -11.00 -6.05
CA CYS A 233 -12.93 -11.00 -5.24
C CYS A 233 -12.72 -9.64 -4.61
N GLU A 234 -11.97 -9.63 -3.52
CA GLU A 234 -11.50 -8.40 -2.93
C GLU A 234 -10.30 -7.85 -3.71
N ALA A 235 -10.38 -6.61 -4.16
CA ALA A 235 -9.31 -5.88 -4.81
C ALA A 235 -8.91 -4.68 -3.95
N LEU A 236 -7.62 -4.59 -3.60
CA LEU A 236 -7.07 -3.45 -2.86
C LEU A 236 -6.67 -2.34 -3.83
N ILE A 237 -7.13 -1.11 -3.57
CA ILE A 237 -6.69 0.08 -4.30
C ILE A 237 -5.47 0.66 -3.59
N ASP A 238 -4.29 0.34 -4.13
CA ASP A 238 -3.00 0.58 -3.48
C ASP A 238 -2.04 1.43 -4.36
N SER A 239 -1.82 2.68 -3.97
CA SER A 239 -0.85 3.57 -4.60
C SER A 239 0.61 3.27 -4.25
N GLY A 240 0.86 2.49 -3.19
CA GLY A 240 2.18 2.03 -2.78
C GLY A 240 2.72 0.88 -3.62
N THR A 241 1.85 0.19 -4.38
CA THR A 241 2.22 -0.93 -5.26
C THR A 241 2.36 -0.49 -6.72
N SER A 242 3.51 -0.76 -7.34
CA SER A 242 3.80 -0.32 -8.71
C SER A 242 3.15 -1.15 -9.82
N LEU A 243 2.85 -2.43 -9.58
CA LEU A 243 2.33 -3.37 -10.59
C LEU A 243 0.96 -3.90 -10.18
N LEU A 244 0.14 -4.29 -11.17
CA LEU A 244 -1.08 -5.05 -10.89
C LEU A 244 -0.72 -6.43 -10.31
N ALA A 245 -1.01 -6.62 -9.03
CA ALA A 245 -0.89 -7.90 -8.37
C ALA A 245 -2.19 -8.69 -8.51
N ALA A 246 -2.08 -9.99 -8.79
CA ALA A 246 -3.22 -10.88 -8.90
C ALA A 246 -2.86 -12.28 -8.38
N PRO A 247 -3.85 -13.10 -7.99
CA PRO A 247 -3.61 -14.50 -7.63
C PRO A 247 -2.86 -15.24 -8.74
N THR A 248 -1.97 -16.16 -8.36
CA THR A 248 -1.13 -16.93 -9.30
C THR A 248 -1.95 -17.58 -10.42
N GLU A 249 -3.15 -18.07 -10.11
CA GLU A 249 -4.04 -18.68 -11.10
C GLU A 249 -4.51 -17.69 -12.18
N VAL A 250 -4.82 -16.45 -11.79
CA VAL A 250 -5.20 -15.36 -12.71
C VAL A 250 -4.02 -15.01 -13.60
N VAL A 251 -2.83 -14.84 -13.00
CA VAL A 251 -1.58 -14.52 -13.72
C VAL A 251 -1.25 -15.62 -14.75
N ASN A 252 -1.39 -16.90 -14.39
CA ASN A 252 -1.14 -18.01 -15.30
C ASN A 252 -2.11 -17.99 -16.50
N ARG A 253 -3.39 -17.68 -16.28
CA ARG A 253 -4.37 -17.54 -17.39
C ARG A 253 -4.01 -16.40 -18.34
N ILE A 254 -3.49 -15.29 -17.82
CA ILE A 254 -2.99 -14.18 -18.64
C ILE A 254 -1.80 -14.66 -19.48
N TYR A 255 -0.83 -15.36 -18.87
CA TYR A 255 0.31 -15.89 -19.61
C TYR A 255 -0.10 -16.90 -20.69
N ASP A 256 -1.03 -17.82 -20.39
CA ASP A 256 -1.56 -18.78 -21.36
C ASP A 256 -2.28 -18.10 -22.53
N ALA A 257 -2.91 -16.96 -22.29
CA ALA A 257 -3.55 -16.15 -23.32
C ALA A 257 -2.51 -15.41 -24.17
N MET A 258 -1.49 -14.81 -23.54
CA MET A 258 -0.40 -14.12 -24.23
C MET A 258 0.43 -15.06 -25.11
N ASP A 259 0.65 -16.30 -24.67
CA ASP A 259 1.40 -17.33 -25.43
C ASP A 259 0.73 -17.72 -26.77
N ARG A 260 -0.55 -17.37 -26.96
CA ARG A 260 -1.31 -17.62 -28.21
C ARG A 260 -1.21 -16.48 -29.22
N LEU A 261 -0.63 -15.35 -28.83
CA LEU A 261 -0.46 -14.20 -29.71
C LEU A 261 0.71 -14.42 -30.66
N GLU A 262 0.51 -14.09 -31.94
CA GLU A 262 1.56 -14.18 -32.96
C GLU A 262 2.67 -13.15 -32.73
N ASP A 263 2.32 -11.94 -32.28
CA ASP A 263 3.25 -10.87 -31.96
C ASP A 263 2.85 -10.20 -30.62
N PRO A 264 3.47 -10.58 -29.49
CA PRO A 264 3.16 -10.01 -28.19
C PRO A 264 3.75 -8.59 -27.99
N CYS A 265 4.50 -8.06 -28.96
CA CYS A 265 5.02 -6.70 -28.93
C CYS A 265 4.10 -5.70 -29.65
N ASP A 266 3.15 -6.20 -30.45
CA ASP A 266 2.15 -5.39 -31.14
C ASP A 266 0.98 -5.07 -30.20
N LEU A 267 1.03 -3.89 -29.57
CA LEU A 267 0.02 -3.45 -28.60
C LEU A 267 -1.39 -3.44 -29.18
N ASP A 268 -1.55 -3.23 -30.50
CA ASP A 268 -2.85 -3.17 -31.16
C ASP A 268 -3.54 -4.55 -31.24
N LYS A 269 -2.78 -5.63 -31.03
CA LYS A 269 -3.30 -7.02 -30.98
C LYS A 269 -3.55 -7.52 -29.57
N LEU A 270 -3.10 -6.79 -28.56
CA LEU A 270 -3.26 -7.19 -27.17
C LEU A 270 -4.70 -6.92 -26.70
N PRO A 271 -5.26 -7.78 -25.83
CA PRO A 271 -6.60 -7.60 -25.31
C PRO A 271 -6.66 -6.47 -24.28
N ASP A 272 -7.82 -5.84 -24.14
CA ASP A 272 -8.13 -5.05 -22.95
C ASP A 272 -8.31 -5.99 -21.75
N ILE A 273 -7.88 -5.55 -20.56
CA ILE A 273 -8.28 -6.17 -19.29
C ILE A 273 -9.53 -5.46 -18.80
N THR A 274 -10.68 -6.13 -18.86
CA THR A 274 -11.98 -5.60 -18.45
C THR A 274 -12.41 -6.22 -17.12
N PHE A 275 -13.03 -5.44 -16.24
CA PHE A 275 -13.57 -5.92 -14.97
C PHE A 275 -14.68 -4.98 -14.49
N GLN A 276 -15.42 -5.39 -13.46
CA GLN A 276 -16.42 -4.55 -12.82
C GLN A 276 -16.02 -4.21 -11.40
N LEU A 277 -16.23 -2.95 -11.00
CA LEU A 277 -16.20 -2.49 -9.61
C LEU A 277 -17.54 -1.86 -9.28
N ALA A 278 -18.21 -2.37 -8.24
CA ALA A 278 -19.52 -1.86 -7.81
C ALA A 278 -20.59 -1.80 -8.93
N GLY A 279 -20.52 -2.73 -9.90
CA GLY A 279 -21.41 -2.76 -11.06
C GLY A 279 -21.08 -1.75 -12.17
N GLY A 280 -20.07 -0.88 -11.98
CA GLY A 280 -19.48 -0.09 -13.05
C GLY A 280 -18.45 -0.92 -13.83
N GLU A 281 -18.43 -0.77 -15.15
CA GLU A 281 -17.47 -1.46 -16.03
C GLU A 281 -16.22 -0.61 -16.21
N PHE A 282 -15.06 -1.25 -16.08
CA PHE A 282 -13.74 -0.65 -16.21
C PHE A 282 -12.93 -1.43 -17.22
N SER A 283 -12.15 -0.73 -18.05
CA SER A 283 -11.24 -1.33 -19.02
C SER A 283 -9.85 -0.73 -18.87
N LEU A 284 -8.84 -1.60 -18.83
CA LEU A 284 -7.43 -1.22 -18.93
C LEU A 284 -6.93 -1.63 -20.32
N PRO A 285 -6.62 -0.65 -21.19
CA PRO A 285 -6.04 -0.95 -22.49
C PRO A 285 -4.61 -1.47 -22.34
N PRO A 286 -4.04 -2.09 -23.39
CA PRO A 286 -2.65 -2.55 -23.41
C PRO A 286 -1.63 -1.51 -22.95
N SER A 287 -1.82 -0.24 -23.32
CA SER A 287 -0.96 0.86 -22.90
C SER A 287 -0.96 1.14 -21.39
N ALA A 288 -1.94 0.63 -20.65
CA ALA A 288 -2.05 0.80 -19.19
C ALA A 288 -1.37 -0.33 -18.40
N TYR A 289 -1.30 -1.55 -18.95
CA TYR A 289 -0.72 -2.71 -18.25
C TYR A 289 0.60 -3.21 -18.85
N MET A 290 0.98 -2.75 -20.05
CA MET A 290 2.27 -3.04 -20.67
C MET A 290 3.29 -1.94 -20.36
N ALA A 291 4.44 -2.33 -19.85
CA ALA A 291 5.57 -1.42 -19.62
C ALA A 291 6.68 -1.67 -20.66
N THR A 292 7.27 -0.57 -21.16
CA THR A 292 8.52 -0.66 -21.93
C THR A 292 9.69 -0.63 -20.98
N VAL A 293 10.53 -1.66 -21.01
CA VAL A 293 11.73 -1.76 -20.17
C VAL A 293 12.95 -1.62 -21.07
N GLU A 294 13.76 -0.59 -20.85
CA GLU A 294 15.05 -0.44 -21.52
C GLU A 294 16.15 -1.18 -20.75
N GLY A 295 16.93 -2.01 -21.44
CA GLY A 295 18.06 -2.72 -20.83
C GLY A 295 18.45 -3.99 -21.57
N THR A 296 19.48 -4.67 -21.07
CA THR A 296 19.86 -6.00 -21.55
C THR A 296 19.07 -7.06 -20.75
N PRO A 297 18.10 -7.76 -21.35
CA PRO A 297 17.29 -8.74 -20.64
C PRO A 297 18.16 -9.90 -20.13
N LYS A 298 17.83 -10.43 -18.95
CA LYS A 298 18.50 -11.58 -18.31
C LYS A 298 17.48 -12.62 -17.87
N GLY A 299 17.95 -13.87 -17.66
CA GLY A 299 17.15 -14.95 -17.10
C GLY A 299 15.87 -15.26 -17.90
N ARG A 300 14.74 -15.42 -17.21
CA ARG A 300 13.44 -15.74 -17.82
C ARG A 300 12.98 -14.71 -18.85
N VAL A 301 13.24 -13.41 -18.62
CA VAL A 301 12.87 -12.34 -19.56
C VAL A 301 13.63 -12.49 -20.88
N LYS A 302 14.93 -12.81 -20.80
CA LYS A 302 15.72 -13.09 -22.01
C LYS A 302 15.19 -14.30 -22.78
N ALA A 303 14.88 -15.39 -22.07
CA ALA A 303 14.36 -16.61 -22.69
C ALA A 303 12.99 -16.39 -23.37
N LEU A 304 12.11 -15.59 -22.77
CA LEU A 304 10.82 -15.20 -23.36
C LEU A 304 11.01 -14.33 -24.60
N LEU A 305 11.86 -13.30 -24.53
CA LEU A 305 12.15 -12.43 -25.68
C LEU A 305 12.82 -13.20 -26.83
N GLU A 306 13.66 -14.19 -26.54
CA GLU A 306 14.25 -15.06 -27.56
C GLU A 306 13.22 -16.03 -28.18
N LYS A 307 12.28 -16.57 -27.39
CA LYS A 307 11.19 -17.44 -27.86
C LYS A 307 10.23 -16.71 -28.81
N HIS A 308 9.94 -15.44 -28.55
CA HIS A 308 8.95 -14.64 -29.27
C HIS A 308 9.56 -13.57 -30.18
N ARG A 309 10.86 -13.66 -30.49
CA ARG A 309 11.51 -12.71 -31.40
C ARG A 309 10.91 -12.86 -32.81
N PRO A 310 10.35 -11.81 -33.42
CA PRO A 310 9.90 -11.88 -34.81
C PRO A 310 11.10 -12.23 -35.70
N ARG A 311 10.89 -13.20 -36.61
CA ARG A 311 11.88 -13.62 -37.61
C ARG A 311 12.01 -12.61 -38.74
#